data_AF-A0A2V8TTQ0-F1
#
_entry.id   AF-A0A2V8TTQ0-F1
#
_cell.length_a   1.000
_cell.length_b   1.000
_cell.length_c   1.000
_cell.angle_alpha   90.00
_cell.angle_beta   90.00
_cell.angle_gamma   90.00
#
_symmetry.space_group_name_H-M   'P 1'
#
loop_
_entity.id
_entity.type
_entity.pdbx_description
1 polymer ?
#
loop_
_entity_poly.entity_id
_entity_poly.type
_entity_poly.pdbx_seq_one_letter_code
_entity_poly.pdbx_strand_id
1 'polypeptide(L)'
;MSYFFTNGEAEHAEDMLPSMSYAALVRELGRLTALGVIAPESPAAMLVVARLVDRRRVQRSGMTAKELSRALGEYRSGTGWTPVLAVVKALEQAVETARALEDKTKAAAYGAR
;
A
#
# COMPACT_ATOMS: atom_id res chain seq x y z
N MET A 1 -7.10 17.57 28.83
CA MET A 1 -8.28 16.77 28.46
C MET A 1 -7.76 15.57 27.66
N SER A 2 -7.68 14.42 28.32
CA SER A 2 -6.91 13.24 27.87
C SER A 2 -7.74 12.34 26.96
N TYR A 3 -7.41 12.29 25.67
CA TYR A 3 -8.05 11.44 24.65
C TYR A 3 -7.36 10.07 24.54
N PHE A 4 -7.25 9.31 25.64
CA PHE A 4 -6.50 8.03 25.67
C PHE A 4 -7.37 6.77 25.50
N PHE A 5 -8.68 6.89 25.24
CA PHE A 5 -9.58 5.72 25.18
C PHE A 5 -9.83 5.15 23.76
N THR A 6 -9.13 5.63 22.74
CA THR A 6 -9.26 5.14 21.34
C THR A 6 -8.01 4.41 20.79
N ASN A 7 -6.91 4.35 21.53
CA ASN A 7 -5.61 3.94 20.95
C ASN A 7 -5.38 2.43 20.83
N GLY A 8 -6.17 1.55 21.46
CA GLY A 8 -5.89 0.11 21.41
C GLY A 8 -5.95 -0.50 20.00
N GLU A 9 -6.90 -0.06 19.17
CA GLU A 9 -6.99 -0.56 17.79
C GLU A 9 -5.89 0.02 16.89
N ALA A 10 -5.54 1.30 17.07
CA ALA A 10 -4.49 1.97 16.32
C ALA A 10 -3.11 1.41 16.67
N GLU A 11 -2.80 1.25 17.96
CA GLU A 11 -1.57 0.63 18.46
C GLU A 11 -1.45 -0.81 17.97
N HIS A 12 -2.52 -1.60 18.09
CA HIS A 12 -2.51 -2.97 17.58
C HIS A 12 -2.32 -3.03 16.05
N ALA A 13 -2.95 -2.13 15.31
CA ALA A 13 -2.79 -2.07 13.86
C ALA A 13 -1.37 -1.64 13.45
N GLU A 14 -0.74 -0.73 14.21
CA GLU A 14 0.66 -0.34 14.04
C GLU A 14 1.61 -1.50 14.34
N ASP A 15 1.38 -2.26 15.41
CA ASP A 15 2.16 -3.45 15.77
C ASP A 15 2.07 -4.54 14.70
N MET A 16 0.90 -4.69 14.07
CA MET A 16 0.71 -5.65 12.98
C MET A 16 1.37 -5.20 11.68
N LEU A 17 1.57 -3.89 11.47
CA LEU A 17 2.04 -3.31 10.22
C LEU A 17 3.29 -4.01 9.65
N PRO A 18 4.36 -4.31 10.43
CA PRO A 18 5.55 -4.99 9.91
C PRO A 18 5.29 -6.42 9.41
N SER A 19 4.29 -7.10 9.99
CA SER A 19 3.97 -8.50 9.71
C SER A 19 2.95 -8.69 8.58
N MET A 20 2.19 -7.64 8.23
CA MET A 20 1.19 -7.70 7.17
C MET A 20 1.77 -8.20 5.85
N SER A 21 1.02 -9.00 5.10
CA SER A 21 1.39 -9.30 3.71
C SER A 21 1.28 -8.03 2.85
N TYR A 22 1.92 -8.03 1.67
CA TYR A 22 1.84 -6.88 0.76
C TYR A 22 0.37 -6.60 0.34
N ALA A 23 -0.37 -7.65 -0.01
CA ALA A 23 -1.78 -7.52 -0.40
C ALA A 23 -2.68 -7.10 0.76
N ALA A 24 -2.41 -7.58 1.98
CA ALA A 24 -3.13 -7.12 3.17
C ALA A 24 -2.87 -5.62 3.41
N LEU A 25 -1.60 -5.20 3.38
CA LEU A 25 -1.22 -3.79 3.56
C LEU A 25 -1.97 -2.88 2.57
N VAL A 26 -1.98 -3.23 1.27
CA VAL A 26 -2.64 -2.43 0.23
C VAL A 26 -4.15 -2.29 0.48
N ARG A 27 -4.83 -3.35 0.92
CA ARG A 27 -6.27 -3.32 1.22
C ARG A 27 -6.59 -2.50 2.47
N GLU A 28 -5.67 -2.52 3.44
CA GLU A 28 -5.85 -1.89 4.74
C GLU A 28 -5.47 -0.40 4.78
N LEU A 29 -4.89 0.16 3.71
CA LEU A 29 -4.40 1.55 3.69
C LEU A 29 -5.45 2.57 4.12
N GLY A 30 -6.70 2.42 3.66
CA GLY A 30 -7.80 3.30 4.04
C GLY A 30 -8.09 3.25 5.55
N ARG A 31 -8.24 2.04 6.10
CA ARG A 31 -8.49 1.83 7.54
C ARG A 31 -7.32 2.35 8.38
N LEU A 32 -6.08 2.02 8.03
CA LEU A 32 -4.88 2.47 8.75
C LEU A 32 -4.72 3.99 8.72
N THR A 33 -5.14 4.65 7.64
CA THR A 33 -5.16 6.12 7.55
C THR A 33 -6.31 6.71 8.37
N ALA A 34 -7.50 6.09 8.35
CA ALA A 34 -8.64 6.52 9.16
C ALA A 34 -8.37 6.42 10.66
N LEU A 35 -7.65 5.37 11.10
CA LEU A 35 -7.20 5.18 12.48
C LEU A 35 -6.06 6.12 12.90
N GLY A 36 -5.50 6.90 11.97
CA GLY A 36 -4.37 7.80 12.24
C GLY A 36 -3.00 7.13 12.35
N VAL A 37 -2.90 5.80 12.12
CA VAL A 37 -1.62 5.07 12.08
C VAL A 37 -0.78 5.58 10.91
N ILE A 38 -1.38 5.68 9.73
CA ILE A 38 -0.76 6.32 8.57
C ILE A 38 -1.13 7.80 8.59
N ALA A 39 -0.21 8.62 9.10
CA ALA A 39 -0.31 10.06 9.11
C ALA A 39 0.82 10.68 8.27
N PRO A 40 0.66 11.92 7.77
CA PRO A 40 1.74 12.63 7.10
C PRO A 40 3.02 12.62 7.95
N GLU A 41 4.16 12.32 7.32
CA GLU A 41 5.49 12.31 7.95
C GLU A 41 5.65 11.33 9.13
N SER A 42 4.71 10.41 9.36
CA SER A 42 4.84 9.41 10.43
C SER A 42 5.81 8.27 10.06
N PRO A 43 6.47 7.64 11.05
CA PRO A 43 7.31 6.45 10.81
C PRO A 43 6.54 5.31 10.12
N ALA A 44 5.28 5.08 10.51
CA ALA A 44 4.42 4.10 9.88
C ALA A 44 4.17 4.44 8.39
N ALA A 45 3.91 5.70 8.05
CA ALA A 45 3.77 6.11 6.65
C ALA A 45 5.06 5.89 5.85
N MET A 46 6.23 6.16 6.43
CA MET A 46 7.53 5.88 5.79
C MET A 46 7.73 4.39 5.53
N LEU A 47 7.39 3.53 6.50
CA LEU A 47 7.46 2.07 6.35
C LEU A 47 6.49 1.58 5.26
N VAL A 48 5.25 2.09 5.23
CA VAL A 48 4.29 1.77 4.17
C VAL A 48 4.83 2.17 2.80
N VAL A 49 5.34 3.40 2.65
CA VAL A 49 5.93 3.89 1.40
C VAL A 49 7.09 3.00 0.96
N ALA A 50 8.04 2.71 1.86
CA ALA A 50 9.20 1.86 1.56
C ALA A 50 8.78 0.47 1.07
N ARG A 51 7.71 -0.09 1.63
CA ARG A 51 7.18 -1.39 1.22
C ARG A 51 6.46 -1.33 -0.13
N LEU A 52 5.68 -0.30 -0.40
CA LEU A 52 4.93 -0.13 -1.66
C LEU A 52 5.85 0.03 -2.87
N VAL A 53 6.97 0.74 -2.70
CA VAL A 53 7.94 0.95 -3.81
C VAL A 53 8.93 -0.20 -3.99
N ASP A 54 8.94 -1.19 -3.09
CA ASP A 54 9.82 -2.36 -3.19
C ASP A 54 9.37 -3.30 -4.31
N ARG A 55 10.07 -3.21 -5.45
CA ARG A 55 9.83 -4.03 -6.64
C ARG A 55 9.78 -5.53 -6.35
N ARG A 56 10.62 -6.04 -5.45
CA ARG A 56 10.65 -7.49 -5.13
C ARG A 56 9.38 -7.89 -4.38
N ARG A 57 8.85 -7.01 -3.52
CA ARG A 57 7.58 -7.24 -2.82
C ARG A 57 6.40 -7.17 -3.77
N VAL A 58 6.37 -6.19 -4.67
CA VAL A 58 5.35 -6.10 -5.73
C VAL A 58 5.33 -7.41 -6.53
N GLN A 59 6.49 -7.86 -7.02
CA GLN A 59 6.59 -9.11 -7.79
C GLN A 59 6.12 -10.34 -7.00
N ARG A 60 6.59 -10.50 -5.76
CA ARG A 60 6.25 -11.67 -4.92
C ARG A 60 4.80 -11.65 -4.43
N SER A 61 4.16 -10.49 -4.40
CA SER A 61 2.77 -10.37 -3.94
C SER A 61 1.77 -11.03 -4.88
N GLY A 62 2.14 -11.19 -6.16
CA GLY A 62 1.23 -11.65 -7.20
C GLY A 62 0.13 -10.64 -7.56
N MET A 63 0.14 -9.43 -6.97
CA MET A 63 -0.83 -8.40 -7.30
C MET A 63 -0.61 -7.86 -8.71
N THR A 64 -1.69 -7.79 -9.47
CA THR A 64 -1.70 -7.25 -10.83
C THR A 64 -1.72 -5.73 -10.81
N ALA A 65 -1.31 -5.12 -11.93
CA ALA A 65 -1.40 -3.68 -12.14
C ALA A 65 -2.85 -3.16 -12.01
N LYS A 66 -3.83 -3.98 -12.41
CA LYS A 66 -5.26 -3.64 -12.31
C LYS A 66 -5.72 -3.57 -10.85
N GLU A 67 -5.32 -4.54 -10.02
CA GLU A 67 -5.65 -4.55 -8.59
C GLU A 67 -5.03 -3.35 -7.86
N LEU A 68 -3.76 -3.05 -8.14
CA LEU A 68 -3.09 -1.88 -7.56
C LEU A 68 -3.70 -0.57 -8.04
N SER A 69 -4.10 -0.47 -9.31
CA SER A 69 -4.77 0.73 -9.85
C SER A 69 -6.13 0.94 -9.18
N ARG A 70 -6.87 -0.14 -8.91
CA ARG A 70 -8.13 -0.09 -8.16
C ARG A 70 -7.89 0.38 -6.72
N ALA A 71 -6.92 -0.18 -6.02
CA ALA A 71 -6.57 0.22 -4.66
C ALA A 71 -6.11 1.70 -4.60
N LEU A 72 -5.37 2.17 -5.60
CA LEU A 72 -5.02 3.59 -5.74
C LEU A 72 -6.26 4.48 -5.87
N GLY A 73 -7.22 4.08 -6.71
CA GLY A 73 -8.49 4.81 -6.87
C GLY A 73 -9.29 4.86 -5.57
N GLU A 74 -9.43 3.72 -4.90
CA GLU A 74 -10.11 3.62 -3.60
C GLU A 74 -9.41 4.47 -2.53
N TYR A 75 -8.08 4.39 -2.42
CA TYR A 75 -7.33 5.19 -1.44
C TYR A 75 -7.46 6.70 -1.69
N ARG A 76 -7.46 7.12 -2.97
CA ARG A 76 -7.61 8.52 -3.37
C ARG A 76 -8.99 9.10 -3.12
N SER A 77 -10.06 8.29 -3.18
CA SER A 77 -11.41 8.80 -2.98
C SER A 77 -11.62 9.34 -1.56
N GLY A 78 -10.79 8.91 -0.60
CA GLY A 78 -10.80 9.44 0.76
C GLY A 78 -12.10 9.16 1.52
N THR A 79 -12.75 8.03 1.24
CA THR A 79 -14.05 7.70 1.85
C THR A 79 -13.88 7.33 3.33
N GLY A 80 -13.84 8.33 4.20
CA GLY A 80 -13.62 8.14 5.65
C GLY A 80 -12.16 8.30 6.11
N TRP A 81 -11.28 8.80 5.25
CA TRP A 81 -9.90 9.16 5.61
C TRP A 81 -9.38 10.29 4.71
N THR A 82 -8.31 10.97 5.16
CA THR A 82 -7.61 11.95 4.30
C THR A 82 -6.40 11.26 3.65
N PRO A 83 -6.34 11.15 2.31
CA PRO A 83 -5.24 10.44 1.65
C PRO A 83 -3.87 11.09 1.91
N VAL A 84 -2.88 10.30 2.29
CA VAL A 84 -1.50 10.78 2.48
C VAL A 84 -0.78 10.79 1.13
N LEU A 85 -0.32 11.97 0.71
CA LEU A 85 0.28 12.17 -0.62
C LEU A 85 1.47 11.24 -0.90
N ALA A 86 2.31 10.98 0.10
CA ALA A 86 3.45 10.07 -0.05
C ALA A 86 3.00 8.63 -0.37
N VAL A 87 1.92 8.16 0.27
CA VAL A 87 1.33 6.84 0.03
C VAL A 87 0.67 6.78 -1.34
N VAL A 88 0.00 7.86 -1.76
CA VAL A 88 -0.56 7.98 -3.13
C VAL A 88 0.53 7.81 -4.18
N LYS A 89 1.64 8.56 -4.07
CA LYS A 89 2.76 8.47 -5.02
C LYS A 89 3.42 7.09 -4.99
N ALA A 90 3.53 6.46 -3.82
CA ALA A 90 4.08 5.13 -3.69
C ALA A 90 3.19 4.06 -4.36
N LEU A 91 1.86 4.18 -4.26
CA LEU A 91 0.92 3.32 -4.97
C LEU A 91 0.98 3.53 -6.49
N GLU A 92 1.13 4.75 -6.99
CA GLU A 92 1.36 5.02 -8.42
C GLU A 92 2.59 4.28 -8.92
N GLN A 93 3.72 4.39 -8.21
CA GLN A 93 4.95 3.69 -8.52
C GLN A 93 4.77 2.16 -8.49
N ALA A 94 3.98 1.65 -7.55
CA ALA A 94 3.67 0.22 -7.47
C ALA A 94 2.86 -0.26 -8.69
N VAL A 95 1.91 0.53 -9.17
CA VAL A 95 1.14 0.24 -10.40
C VAL A 95 2.08 0.16 -11.60
N GLU A 96 2.94 1.15 -11.78
CA GLU A 96 3.92 1.17 -12.89
C GLU A 96 4.87 -0.03 -12.82
N THR A 97 5.33 -0.37 -11.61
CA THR A 97 6.19 -1.52 -11.37
C THR A 97 5.50 -2.83 -11.76
N ALA A 98 4.23 -3.01 -11.37
CA ALA A 98 3.45 -4.18 -11.72
C ALA A 98 3.23 -4.30 -13.23
N ARG A 99 2.90 -3.20 -13.92
CA ARG A 99 2.77 -3.17 -15.40
C ARG A 99 4.07 -3.63 -16.07
N ALA A 100 5.19 -3.06 -15.65
CA ALA A 100 6.50 -3.41 -16.21
C ALA A 100 6.86 -4.89 -15.97
N LEU A 101 6.43 -5.49 -14.85
CA LEU A 101 6.63 -6.91 -14.58
C LEU A 101 5.74 -7.81 -15.46
N GLU A 102 4.48 -7.42 -15.67
CA GLU A 102 3.54 -8.11 -16.55
C GLU A 102 4.04 -8.09 -18.01
N ASP A 103 4.51 -6.94 -18.49
CA ASP A 103 5.03 -6.79 -19.85
C ASP A 103 6.30 -7.62 -20.06
N LYS A 104 7.21 -7.63 -19.09
CA LYS A 104 8.40 -8.49 -19.11
C LYS A 104 8.02 -9.98 -19.18
N THR A 105 6.99 -10.38 -18.44
CA THR A 105 6.50 -11.77 -18.42
C THR A 105 5.90 -12.16 -19.76
N LYS A 106 5.12 -11.28 -20.40
CA LYS A 106 4.59 -11.49 -21.75
C LYS A 106 5.71 -11.60 -22.78
N ALA A 107 6.68 -10.68 -22.77
CA ALA A 107 7.81 -10.70 -23.69
C ALA A 107 8.62 -12.00 -23.61
N ALA A 108 8.87 -12.50 -22.39
CA ALA A 108 9.54 -13.78 -22.18
C ALA A 108 8.74 -14.97 -22.75
N ALA A 109 7.41 -14.94 -22.64
CA ALA A 109 6.56 -15.99 -23.20
C ALA A 109 6.54 -16.02 -24.74
N TYR A 110 6.71 -14.86 -25.40
CA TYR A 110 6.78 -14.77 -26.86
C TYR A 110 8.16 -15.15 -27.43
N GLY A 111 9.25 -14.90 -26.71
CA GLY A 111 10.62 -15.23 -27.16
C GLY A 111 11.04 -16.69 -26.99
N ALA A 112 10.20 -17.53 -26.38
CA ALA A 112 10.44 -18.96 -26.17
C ALA A 112 9.80 -19.85 -27.27
N ARG A 113 9.41 -19.27 -28.40
CA ARG A 113 8.85 -19.95 -29.58
C ARG A 113 9.84 -19.85 -30.74
#